data_AF-A0A3L7VTD0-F1
#
_entry.id   AF-A0A3L7VTD0-F1
#
_cell.length_a   1.000
_cell.length_b   1.000
_cell.length_c   1.000
_cell.angle_alpha   90.00
_cell.angle_beta   90.00
_cell.angle_gamma   90.00
#
_symmetry.space_group_name_H-M   'P 1'
#
loop_
_entity.id
_entity.type
_entity.pdbx_description
1 polymer ?
#
loop_
_entity_poly.entity_id
_entity_poly.type
_entity_poly.pdbx_seq_one_letter_code
_entity_poly.pdbx_strand_id
1 'polypeptide(L)'
;MSNHRAEIGAAAEREAAAALASAGWQILACNLRVAGLEIDILARDETGRLVAVEVRARLRVGEATPAEILGQRKRAALRRQREAISGLTRVDLLLVAGPPGERRLRLVRGVAERGGSPGTQLGALDLGQGIRTRSMSPRNGGPSGSRWRPAVA
;
A
#
# COMPACT_ATOMS: atom_id res chain seq x y z
N MET A 1 -21.20 7.22 -16.95
CA MET A 1 -21.12 6.34 -15.75
C MET A 1 -20.07 5.28 -16.07
N SER A 2 -18.89 5.11 -15.46
CA SER A 2 -18.32 5.46 -14.17
C SER A 2 -16.78 5.47 -14.33
N ASN A 3 -16.10 6.63 -14.29
CA ASN A 3 -14.63 6.71 -14.28
C ASN A 3 -14.06 6.90 -12.86
N HIS A 4 -14.92 7.31 -11.91
CA HIS A 4 -14.52 7.63 -10.56
C HIS A 4 -13.91 6.44 -9.78
N ARG A 5 -14.44 5.23 -9.99
CA ARG A 5 -13.88 4.01 -9.36
C ARG A 5 -12.50 3.66 -9.91
N ALA A 6 -12.29 3.81 -11.21
CA ALA A 6 -11.00 3.56 -11.84
C ALA A 6 -9.95 4.59 -11.40
N GLU A 7 -10.34 5.86 -11.34
CA GLU A 7 -9.50 6.95 -10.82
C GLU A 7 -9.11 6.74 -9.35
N ILE A 8 -10.06 6.32 -8.50
CA ILE A 8 -9.78 5.96 -7.10
C ILE A 8 -8.79 4.80 -7.01
N GLY A 9 -8.95 3.78 -7.86
CA GLY A 9 -8.04 2.63 -7.92
C GLY A 9 -6.62 3.03 -8.30
N ALA A 10 -6.46 3.74 -9.42
CA ALA A 10 -5.16 4.22 -9.89
C ALA A 10 -4.49 5.20 -8.90
N ALA A 11 -5.27 6.02 -8.19
CA ALA A 11 -4.73 6.86 -7.11
C ALA A 11 -4.24 6.04 -5.92
N ALA A 12 -4.98 5.00 -5.52
CA ALA A 12 -4.58 4.11 -4.43
C ALA A 12 -3.31 3.30 -4.77
N GLU A 13 -3.18 2.80 -6.00
CA GLU A 13 -1.96 2.11 -6.47
C GLU A 13 -0.73 3.01 -6.42
N ARG A 14 -0.84 4.25 -6.91
CA ARG A 14 0.27 5.22 -6.86
C ARG A 14 0.69 5.53 -5.43
N GLU A 15 -0.28 5.73 -4.54
CA GLU A 15 -0.04 6.00 -3.13
C GLU A 15 0.60 4.80 -2.41
N ALA A 16 0.13 3.60 -2.70
CA ALA A 16 0.70 2.36 -2.20
C ALA A 16 2.15 2.19 -2.64
N ALA A 17 2.46 2.38 -3.93
CA ALA A 17 3.82 2.28 -4.46
C ALA A 17 4.76 3.32 -3.81
N ALA A 18 4.30 4.57 -3.67
CA ALA A 18 5.07 5.63 -3.03
C ALA A 18 5.36 5.33 -1.54
N ALA A 19 4.38 4.81 -0.81
CA ALA A 19 4.54 4.45 0.59
C ALA A 19 5.49 3.27 0.79
N LEU A 20 5.37 2.22 -0.03
CA LEU A 20 6.29 1.08 0.00
C LEU A 20 7.72 1.52 -0.32
N ALA A 21 7.91 2.34 -1.36
CA ALA A 21 9.22 2.89 -1.70
C ALA A 21 9.81 3.72 -0.54
N SER A 22 9.00 4.56 0.10
CA SER A 22 9.41 5.36 1.27
C SER A 22 9.75 4.49 2.49
N ALA A 23 9.17 3.30 2.59
CA ALA A 23 9.47 2.30 3.61
C ALA A 23 10.69 1.42 3.26
N GLY A 24 11.44 1.74 2.21
CA GLY A 24 12.66 1.03 1.82
C GLY A 24 12.44 -0.16 0.88
N TRP A 25 11.25 -0.33 0.33
CA TRP A 25 10.99 -1.38 -0.66
C TRP A 25 11.46 -0.94 -2.05
N GLN A 26 11.92 -1.88 -2.86
CA GLN A 26 12.25 -1.64 -4.26
C GLN A 26 11.05 -2.00 -5.15
N ILE A 27 10.39 -1.00 -5.73
CA ILE A 27 9.31 -1.23 -6.70
C ILE A 27 9.92 -1.71 -8.02
N LEU A 28 9.50 -2.89 -8.49
CA LEU A 28 9.99 -3.49 -9.74
C LEU A 28 9.02 -3.25 -10.90
N ALA A 29 7.71 -3.34 -10.64
CA ALA A 29 6.67 -3.06 -11.61
C ALA A 29 5.35 -2.72 -10.90
N CYS A 30 4.52 -1.91 -11.57
CA CYS A 30 3.12 -1.70 -11.19
C CYS A 30 2.21 -2.14 -12.35
N ASN A 31 1.00 -2.59 -12.05
CA ASN A 31 0.00 -3.03 -13.03
C ASN A 31 0.54 -4.08 -14.00
N LEU A 32 1.29 -5.03 -13.47
CA LEU A 32 1.95 -6.08 -14.22
C LEU A 32 0.94 -7.16 -14.62
N ARG A 33 0.87 -7.45 -15.92
CA ARG A 33 0.11 -8.58 -16.48
C ARG A 33 1.09 -9.65 -16.95
N VAL A 34 1.05 -10.83 -16.34
CA VAL A 34 1.94 -11.94 -16.68
C VAL A 34 1.17 -13.26 -16.64
N ALA A 35 1.31 -14.08 -17.68
CA ALA A 35 0.64 -15.39 -17.77
C ALA A 35 -0.87 -15.38 -17.45
N GLY A 36 -1.59 -14.33 -17.87
CA GLY A 36 -3.03 -14.18 -17.60
C GLY A 36 -3.37 -13.77 -16.16
N LEU A 37 -2.36 -13.41 -15.35
CA LEU A 37 -2.51 -12.95 -13.98
C LEU A 37 -2.17 -11.46 -13.88
N GLU A 38 -2.87 -10.75 -13.00
CA GLU A 38 -2.73 -9.31 -12.80
C GLU A 38 -2.20 -9.01 -11.40
N ILE A 39 -1.08 -8.29 -11.32
CA ILE A 39 -0.39 -7.92 -10.08
C ILE A 39 -0.34 -6.40 -10.01
N ASP A 40 -0.95 -5.83 -8.98
CA ASP A 40 -1.00 -4.38 -8.83
C ASP A 40 0.41 -3.81 -8.60
N ILE A 41 1.21 -4.43 -7.72
CA ILE A 41 2.61 -4.06 -7.48
C ILE A 41 3.48 -5.32 -7.31
N LEU A 42 4.61 -5.38 -8.02
CA LEU A 42 5.68 -6.34 -7.79
C LEU A 42 6.89 -5.58 -7.23
N ALA A 43 7.44 -6.05 -6.10
CA ALA A 43 8.51 -5.37 -5.40
C ALA A 43 9.49 -6.33 -4.72
N ARG A 44 10.64 -5.82 -4.31
CA ARG A 44 11.44 -6.43 -3.24
C ARG A 44 11.15 -5.73 -1.92
N ASP A 45 10.86 -6.51 -0.88
CA ASP A 45 10.71 -5.96 0.47
C ASP A 45 12.07 -5.52 1.05
N GLU A 46 12.05 -4.93 2.25
CA GLU A 46 13.25 -4.44 2.93
C GLU A 46 14.34 -5.51 3.14
N THR A 47 13.98 -6.80 3.06
CA THR A 47 14.90 -7.94 3.18
C THR A 47 15.37 -8.49 1.83
N GLY A 48 14.93 -7.90 0.72
CA GLY A 48 15.27 -8.31 -0.64
C GLY A 48 14.35 -9.41 -1.23
N ARG A 49 13.32 -9.85 -0.50
CA ARG A 49 12.41 -10.90 -0.95
C ARG A 49 11.47 -10.40 -2.03
N LEU A 50 11.22 -11.20 -3.06
CA LEU A 50 10.25 -10.86 -4.10
C LEU A 50 8.82 -11.01 -3.56
N VAL A 51 8.04 -9.94 -3.62
CA VAL A 51 6.68 -9.84 -3.06
C VAL A 51 5.74 -9.24 -4.09
N ALA A 52 4.56 -9.84 -4.22
CA ALA A 52 3.44 -9.28 -4.96
C ALA A 52 2.48 -8.63 -3.96
N VAL A 53 2.00 -7.42 -4.25
CA VAL A 53 1.10 -6.67 -3.37
C VAL A 53 -0.20 -6.40 -4.11
N GLU A 54 -1.30 -6.90 -3.56
CA GLU A 54 -2.66 -6.51 -3.95
C GLU A 54 -3.03 -5.21 -3.23
N VAL A 55 -3.51 -4.21 -3.98
CA VAL A 55 -3.94 -2.92 -3.45
C VAL A 55 -5.46 -2.85 -3.40
N ARG A 56 -6.01 -2.41 -2.26
CA ARG A 56 -7.46 -2.23 -2.11
C ARG A 56 -7.80 -0.87 -1.52
N ALA A 57 -8.47 -0.05 -2.33
CA ALA A 57 -9.07 1.20 -1.90
C ALA A 57 -10.35 0.95 -1.08
N ARG A 58 -10.49 1.63 0.05
CA ARG A 58 -11.72 1.63 0.86
C ARG A 58 -12.04 3.05 1.33
N LEU A 59 -13.33 3.37 1.42
CA LEU A 59 -13.77 4.69 1.91
C LEU A 59 -13.63 4.84 3.43
N ARG A 60 -13.65 3.73 4.18
CA ARG A 60 -13.57 3.73 5.64
C ARG A 60 -12.46 2.81 6.11
N VAL A 61 -11.78 3.23 7.18
CA VAL A 61 -10.93 2.37 8.00
C VAL A 61 -11.87 1.43 8.76
N GLY A 62 -11.62 0.13 8.70
CA GLY A 62 -12.48 -0.86 9.35
C GLY A 62 -11.69 -2.12 9.73
N GLU A 63 -12.31 -2.94 10.57
CA GLU A 63 -11.67 -4.10 11.21
C GLU A 63 -11.74 -5.39 10.38
N ALA A 64 -12.34 -5.33 9.20
CA ALA A 64 -12.51 -6.49 8.33
C ALA A 64 -11.19 -7.24 8.11
N THR A 65 -11.25 -8.55 8.30
CA THR A 65 -10.14 -9.46 8.09
C THR A 65 -9.73 -9.49 6.62
N PRO A 66 -8.47 -9.85 6.31
CA PRO A 66 -8.02 -10.04 4.93
C PRO A 66 -8.89 -11.02 4.14
N ALA A 67 -9.43 -12.04 4.82
CA ALA A 67 -10.35 -13.00 4.22
C ALA A 67 -11.67 -12.36 3.76
N GLU A 68 -12.26 -11.50 4.59
CA GLU A 68 -13.47 -10.74 4.27
C GLU A 68 -13.21 -9.69 3.18
N ILE A 69 -12.01 -9.11 3.13
CA ILE A 69 -11.62 -8.14 2.12
C ILE A 69 -11.46 -8.77 0.73
N LEU A 70 -10.72 -9.88 0.65
CA LEU A 70 -10.33 -10.48 -0.62
C LEU A 70 -11.43 -11.39 -1.18
N GLY A 71 -12.25 -11.99 -0.32
CA GLY A 71 -13.21 -13.01 -0.75
C GLY A 71 -12.54 -14.25 -1.33
N GLN A 72 -13.32 -15.32 -1.51
CA GLN A 72 -12.76 -16.63 -1.88
C GLN A 72 -12.12 -16.66 -3.28
N ARG A 73 -12.78 -16.03 -4.27
CA ARG A 73 -12.29 -16.00 -5.66
C ARG A 73 -10.94 -15.30 -5.79
N LYS A 74 -10.75 -14.16 -5.12
CA LYS A 74 -9.47 -13.43 -5.19
C LYS A 74 -8.38 -14.20 -4.46
N ARG A 75 -8.65 -14.77 -3.29
CA ARG A 75 -7.66 -15.61 -2.58
C ARG A 75 -7.18 -16.79 -3.42
N ALA A 76 -8.07 -17.43 -4.19
CA ALA A 76 -7.68 -18.47 -5.13
C ALA A 76 -6.79 -17.94 -6.25
N ALA A 77 -7.08 -16.75 -6.81
CA ALA A 77 -6.24 -16.11 -7.81
C ALA A 77 -4.85 -15.75 -7.28
N LEU A 78 -4.76 -15.19 -6.06
CA LEU A 78 -3.48 -14.86 -5.42
C LEU A 78 -2.63 -16.10 -5.14
N ARG A 79 -3.25 -17.23 -4.78
CA ARG A 79 -2.52 -18.51 -4.65
C ARG A 79 -1.93 -18.95 -5.99
N ARG A 80 -2.71 -18.89 -7.07
CA ARG A 80 -2.21 -19.21 -8.42
C ARG A 80 -1.05 -18.30 -8.85
N GLN A 81 -1.08 -17.02 -8.49
CA GLN A 81 0.05 -16.11 -8.72
C GLN A 81 1.31 -16.57 -8.01
N ARG A 82 1.20 -16.89 -6.72
CA ARG A 82 2.34 -17.40 -5.95
C ARG A 82 2.91 -18.70 -6.53
N GLU A 83 2.05 -19.57 -7.05
CA GLU A 83 2.46 -20.84 -7.66
C GLU A 83 3.06 -20.66 -9.06
N ALA A 84 2.59 -19.69 -9.85
CA ALA A 84 3.01 -19.49 -11.25
C ALA A 84 4.28 -18.63 -11.40
N ILE A 85 4.60 -17.77 -10.44
CA ILE A 85 5.71 -16.83 -10.54
C ILE A 85 6.91 -17.38 -9.79
N SER A 86 7.91 -17.81 -10.54
CA SER A 86 9.16 -18.30 -9.96
C SER A 86 9.82 -17.27 -9.05
N GLY A 87 10.25 -17.70 -7.87
CA GLY A 87 10.90 -16.85 -6.87
C GLY A 87 9.95 -15.93 -6.10
N LEU A 88 8.64 -15.90 -6.39
CA LEU A 88 7.68 -15.12 -5.63
C LEU A 88 7.50 -15.72 -4.23
N THR A 89 7.96 -15.00 -3.21
CA THR A 89 8.03 -15.54 -1.84
C THR A 89 6.71 -15.37 -1.09
N ARG A 90 6.06 -14.21 -1.28
CA ARG A 90 4.91 -13.76 -0.50
C ARG A 90 3.93 -12.97 -1.37
N VAL A 91 2.66 -13.02 -0.99
CA VAL A 91 1.62 -12.13 -1.51
C VAL A 91 1.05 -11.35 -0.34
N ASP A 92 1.06 -10.03 -0.44
CA ASP A 92 0.59 -9.10 0.58
C ASP A 92 -0.67 -8.37 0.13
N LEU A 93 -1.43 -7.85 1.08
CA LEU A 93 -2.56 -6.97 0.85
C LEU A 93 -2.26 -5.61 1.48
N LEU A 94 -2.31 -4.56 0.66
CA LEU A 94 -2.19 -3.19 1.12
C LEU A 94 -3.52 -2.47 0.98
N LEU A 95 -4.10 -2.12 2.13
CA LEU A 95 -5.33 -1.35 2.22
C LEU A 95 -5.01 0.14 2.19
N VAL A 96 -5.68 0.87 1.30
CA VAL A 96 -5.65 2.33 1.25
C VAL A 96 -7.04 2.83 1.65
N ALA A 97 -7.18 3.32 2.88
CA ALA A 97 -8.48 3.59 3.49
C ALA A 97 -8.65 5.05 3.90
N GLY A 98 -9.81 5.64 3.59
CA GLY A 98 -10.16 7.01 3.98
C GLY A 98 -10.33 7.96 2.79
N PRO A 99 -10.80 9.19 3.02
CA PRO A 99 -10.94 10.19 1.98
C PRO A 99 -9.55 10.67 1.49
N PRO A 100 -9.43 11.15 0.24
CA PRO A 100 -8.19 11.76 -0.24
C PRO A 100 -7.66 12.81 0.75
N GLY A 101 -6.36 12.78 1.08
CA GLY A 101 -5.73 13.69 2.05
C GLY A 101 -5.68 13.18 3.50
N GLU A 102 -6.55 12.24 3.89
CA GLU A 102 -6.54 11.61 5.23
C GLU A 102 -6.42 10.09 5.15
N ARG A 103 -5.88 9.59 4.03
CA ARG A 103 -5.77 8.17 3.76
C ARG A 103 -4.78 7.52 4.72
N ARG A 104 -5.18 6.36 5.23
CA ARG A 104 -4.37 5.46 6.05
C ARG A 104 -4.02 4.23 5.25
N LEU A 105 -2.77 3.79 5.38
CA LEU A 105 -2.24 2.63 4.69
C LEU A 105 -1.99 1.50 5.68
N ARG A 106 -2.62 0.34 5.46
CA ARG A 106 -2.41 -0.85 6.28
C ARG A 106 -1.87 -1.98 5.40
N LEU A 107 -0.65 -2.40 5.65
CA LEU A 107 -0.05 -3.57 5.02
C LEU A 107 -0.35 -4.83 5.84
N VAL A 108 -0.88 -5.85 5.17
CA VAL A 108 -1.07 -7.20 5.71
C VAL A 108 -0.17 -8.15 4.92
N ARG A 109 0.77 -8.79 5.62
CA ARG A 109 1.74 -9.70 4.99
C ARG A 109 1.17 -11.12 4.87
N GLY A 110 1.49 -11.83 3.78
CA GLY A 110 1.29 -13.29 3.66
C GLY A 110 -0.14 -13.78 3.44
N VAL A 111 -0.99 -13.02 2.75
CA VAL A 111 -2.43 -13.36 2.58
C VAL A 111 -2.72 -14.62 1.75
N ALA A 112 -1.72 -15.19 1.08
CA ALA A 112 -1.82 -16.36 0.22
C ALA A 112 -1.00 -17.58 0.69
N GLU A 113 -0.52 -17.60 1.93
CA GLU A 113 0.25 -18.74 2.48
C GLU A 113 -0.65 -19.96 2.77
N ARG A 114 -0.15 -21.19 2.56
CA ARG A 114 -0.87 -22.44 2.89
C ARG A 114 -0.82 -22.66 4.41
N GLY A 115 -1.98 -22.83 5.06
CA GLY A 115 -2.06 -23.51 6.36
C GLY A 115 -1.80 -22.70 7.63
N GLY A 116 -1.95 -21.37 7.63
CA GLY A 116 -1.98 -20.61 8.88
C GLY A 116 -3.34 -20.78 9.58
N SER A 117 -3.35 -21.35 10.80
CA SER A 117 -4.38 -21.04 11.81
C SER A 117 -4.63 -19.51 11.84
N PRO A 118 -5.77 -18.98 12.31
CA PRO A 118 -5.98 -17.53 12.44
C PRO A 118 -5.03 -16.82 13.44
N GLY A 119 -3.92 -17.46 13.81
CA GLY A 119 -2.89 -16.95 14.71
C GLY A 119 -1.79 -16.21 13.97
N THR A 120 -1.53 -15.00 14.45
CA THR A 120 -0.41 -14.10 14.12
C THR A 120 -0.53 -13.42 12.76
N GLN A 121 -1.41 -12.42 12.72
CA GLN A 121 -1.20 -11.21 11.95
C GLN A 121 0.22 -10.68 12.25
N LEU A 122 1.23 -11.15 11.51
CA LEU A 122 2.58 -10.58 11.56
C LEU A 122 2.42 -9.10 11.27
N GLY A 123 2.72 -8.29 12.31
CA GLY A 123 2.45 -6.86 12.48
C GLY A 123 1.85 -6.15 11.27
N ALA A 124 0.61 -5.68 11.40
CA ALA A 124 0.12 -4.64 10.50
C ALA A 124 1.09 -3.47 10.58
N LEU A 125 1.88 -3.27 9.52
CA LEU A 125 2.73 -2.10 9.41
C LEU A 125 1.85 -0.95 8.96
N ASP A 126 1.70 0.03 9.84
CA ASP A 126 1.10 1.31 9.49
C ASP A 126 2.16 2.12 8.73
N LEU A 127 2.03 2.15 7.41
CA LEU A 127 2.91 2.91 6.53
C LEU A 127 2.58 4.42 6.58
N GLY A 128 1.50 4.81 7.27
CA GLY A 128 0.99 6.18 7.36
C GLY A 128 1.69 7.09 8.37
N GLN A 129 2.44 6.54 9.34
CA GLN A 129 3.03 7.34 10.43
C GLN A 129 4.25 8.19 9.98
N GLY A 130 4.74 8.01 8.76
CA GLY A 130 5.92 8.71 8.22
C GLY A 130 5.64 9.69 7.07
N ILE A 131 4.47 9.65 6.43
CA ILE A 131 4.17 10.50 5.29
C ILE A 131 3.52 11.79 5.80
N ARG A 132 4.32 12.66 6.43
CA ARG A 132 3.98 14.09 6.40
C ARG A 132 4.18 14.52 4.96
N THR A 133 3.11 14.53 4.17
CA THR A 133 3.10 15.35 2.97
C THR A 133 3.48 16.75 3.42
N ARG A 134 4.72 17.17 3.15
CA ARG A 134 5.03 18.61 3.16
C ARG A 134 4.12 19.15 2.08
N SER A 135 2.97 19.68 2.49
CA SER A 135 2.18 20.59 1.70
C SER A 135 3.16 21.65 1.20
N MET A 136 3.60 21.52 -0.05
CA MET A 136 4.22 22.61 -0.76
C MET A 136 3.09 23.60 -1.00
N SER A 137 2.91 24.51 -0.05
CA SER A 137 2.16 25.73 -0.28
C SER A 137 2.79 26.45 -1.49
N PRO A 138 2.00 26.96 -2.44
CA PRO A 138 2.54 27.81 -3.49
C PRO A 138 3.22 29.01 -2.83
N ARG A 139 4.51 29.20 -3.09
CA ARG A 139 5.22 30.43 -2.70
C ARG A 139 4.64 31.58 -3.52
N ASN A 140 3.67 32.28 -2.95
CA ASN A 140 3.43 33.67 -3.32
C ASN A 140 4.36 34.55 -2.49
N GLY A 141 5.20 35.30 -3.19
CA GLY A 141 6.14 36.24 -2.59
C GLY A 141 5.46 37.46 -1.99
N GLY A 142 6.10 38.04 -0.97
CA GLY A 142 5.72 39.31 -0.36
C GLY A 142 6.29 39.45 1.06
N PRO A 143 7.09 40.50 1.39
CA PRO A 143 7.92 40.53 2.58
C PRO A 143 7.25 41.27 3.76
N SER A 144 7.43 40.76 4.98
CA SER A 144 7.44 41.48 6.26
C SER A 144 7.51 40.39 7.35
N GLY A 145 8.58 40.23 8.14
CA GLY A 145 9.11 41.22 9.05
C GLY A 145 8.75 40.82 10.47
N SER A 146 9.54 39.93 11.10
CA SER A 146 9.72 39.88 12.57
C SER A 146 10.64 38.73 13.01
N ARG A 147 11.85 39.15 13.37
CA ARG A 147 12.87 38.56 14.25
C ARG A 147 12.33 37.54 15.29
N TRP A 148 12.85 36.30 15.26
CA TRP A 148 12.74 35.33 16.35
C TRP A 148 14.12 35.13 17.02
N ARG A 149 14.19 35.28 18.35
CA ARG A 149 15.36 34.94 19.19
C ARG A 149 15.08 33.60 19.88
N PRO A 150 16.08 32.73 20.11
CA PRO A 150 15.88 31.50 20.88
C PRO A 150 15.87 31.79 22.38
N ALA A 151 14.94 31.16 23.10
CA ALA A 151 14.98 31.08 24.56
C ALA A 151 15.70 29.78 24.95
N VAL A 152 16.74 29.95 25.77
CA VAL A 152 17.43 28.91 26.52
C VAL A 152 16.71 28.74 27.85
N ALA A 153 16.39 27.51 28.22
CA ALA A 153 16.30 27.01 29.59
C ALA A 153 16.50 25.50 29.56
#